data_AF-A0A967C8C1-F1
#
_entry.id   AF-A0A967C8C1-F1
#
_cell.length_a   1.000
_cell.length_b   1.000
_cell.length_c   1.000
_cell.angle_alpha   90.00
_cell.angle_beta   90.00
_cell.angle_gamma   90.00
#
_symmetry.space_group_name_H-M   'P 1'
#
loop_
_entity.id
_entity.type
_entity.pdbx_description
1 polymer ?
#
loop_
_entity_poly.entity_id
_entity_poly.type
_entity_poly.pdbx_seq_one_letter_code
_entity_poly.pdbx_strand_id
1 'polypeptide(L)'
;MMEKIRKGLRNDEGFTLVELMVVVLIIAILMAIAIPTFLGARQKAQDRAAQSDLRNGLTAAKVFYVDGETYLSTDIAGTITAYEALEPSIDFDTLANVSTTKVAIPVATTSTVVLVTESSSGTFFCIADDVSGGGTTYNSASTAAAIDTVAECNGSSW
;
A
#
# COMPACT_ATOMS: atom_id res chain seq x y z
N MET A 1 -59.75 22.80 31.23
CA MET A 1 -58.30 22.95 31.49
C MET A 1 -57.51 22.27 30.37
N MET A 2 -57.53 22.81 29.14
CA MET A 2 -56.82 22.24 27.97
C MET A 2 -56.82 23.25 26.80
N GLU A 3 -56.44 24.52 27.06
CA GLU A 3 -56.50 25.58 26.04
C GLU A 3 -55.22 26.43 25.97
N LYS A 4 -54.06 25.86 26.34
CA LYS A 4 -52.79 26.61 26.34
C LYS A 4 -51.57 25.88 25.74
N ILE A 5 -51.74 24.81 24.96
CA ILE A 5 -50.61 24.08 24.35
C ILE A 5 -50.50 24.31 22.83
N ARG A 6 -50.90 25.47 22.30
CA ARG A 6 -50.81 25.77 20.84
C ARG A 6 -50.11 27.09 20.53
N LYS A 7 -49.02 27.39 21.23
CA LYS A 7 -48.27 28.66 21.03
C LYS A 7 -46.77 28.50 20.77
N GLY A 8 -46.29 27.31 20.38
CA GLY A 8 -44.87 27.02 20.16
C GLY A 8 -44.45 26.59 18.74
N LEU A 9 -45.35 26.54 17.75
CA LEU A 9 -45.07 25.94 16.42
C LEU A 9 -45.27 26.95 15.26
N ARG A 10 -44.95 28.24 15.44
CA ARG A 10 -45.15 29.27 14.40
C ARG A 10 -43.91 30.10 14.12
N ASN A 11 -42.73 29.49 14.16
CA ASN A 11 -41.50 30.12 13.70
C ASN A 11 -40.56 29.15 12.96
N ASP A 12 -41.14 28.21 12.21
CA ASP A 12 -40.38 27.44 11.22
C ASP A 12 -40.12 28.34 10.01
N GLU A 13 -39.11 29.19 10.12
CA GLU A 13 -38.48 29.85 8.98
C GLU A 13 -37.84 28.76 8.12
N GLY A 14 -38.54 28.33 7.08
CA GLY A 14 -38.05 27.33 6.14
C GLY A 14 -36.88 27.87 5.30
N PHE A 15 -35.90 27.00 5.05
CA PHE A 15 -34.76 27.27 4.18
C PHE A 15 -35.23 27.76 2.81
N THR A 16 -34.68 28.87 2.31
CA THR A 16 -35.04 29.35 0.98
C THR A 16 -34.38 28.47 -0.10
N LEU A 17 -35.07 28.24 -1.22
CA LEU A 17 -34.48 27.52 -2.36
C LEU A 17 -33.21 28.23 -2.87
N VAL A 18 -33.19 29.56 -2.79
CA VAL A 18 -32.04 30.37 -3.22
C VAL A 18 -30.81 30.15 -2.32
N GLU A 19 -30.98 30.05 -0.99
CA GLU A 19 -29.87 29.72 -0.09
C GLU A 19 -29.27 28.36 -0.43
N LEU A 20 -30.11 27.35 -0.65
CA LEU A 20 -29.63 26.02 -0.96
C LEU A 20 -28.90 25.99 -2.32
N MET A 21 -29.36 26.77 -3.31
CA MET A 21 -28.72 26.90 -4.62
C MET A 21 -27.32 27.53 -4.54
N VAL A 22 -27.13 28.59 -3.74
CA VAL A 22 -25.81 29.23 -3.60
C VAL A 22 -24.84 28.30 -2.87
N VAL A 23 -25.30 27.55 -1.88
CA VAL A 23 -24.47 26.59 -1.14
C VAL A 23 -23.95 25.49 -2.05
N VAL A 24 -24.81 24.86 -2.87
CA VAL A 24 -24.36 23.81 -3.79
C VAL A 24 -23.42 24.36 -4.87
N LEU A 25 -23.61 25.60 -5.30
CA LEU A 25 -22.70 26.28 -6.24
C LEU A 25 -21.30 26.46 -5.66
N ILE A 26 -21.20 26.92 -4.40
CA ILE A 26 -19.91 27.09 -3.73
C ILE A 26 -19.23 25.73 -3.53
N ILE A 27 -19.97 24.72 -3.07
CA ILE A 27 -19.44 23.36 -2.90
C ILE A 27 -18.93 22.79 -4.24
N ALA A 28 -19.65 23.02 -5.36
CA ALA A 28 -19.22 22.55 -6.67
C ALA A 28 -17.86 23.16 -7.10
N ILE A 29 -17.65 24.47 -6.85
CA ILE A 29 -16.38 25.13 -7.15
C ILE A 29 -15.24 24.56 -6.30
N LEU A 30 -15.47 24.33 -5.00
CA LEU A 30 -14.46 23.75 -4.11
C LEU A 30 -14.14 22.30 -4.50
N MET A 31 -15.14 21.49 -4.84
CA MET A 31 -14.94 20.10 -5.27
C MET A 31 -14.13 20.00 -6.57
N ALA A 32 -14.31 20.93 -7.52
CA ALA A 32 -13.58 20.93 -8.78
C ALA A 32 -12.05 20.96 -8.59
N ILE A 33 -11.57 21.66 -7.55
CA ILE A 33 -10.13 21.74 -7.21
C ILE A 33 -9.74 20.59 -6.25
N ALA A 34 -10.61 20.25 -5.32
CA ALA A 34 -10.31 19.26 -4.28
C ALA A 34 -10.26 17.81 -4.80
N ILE A 35 -11.12 17.42 -5.74
CA ILE A 35 -11.16 16.03 -6.24
C ILE A 35 -9.85 15.58 -6.90
N PRO A 36 -9.27 16.30 -7.89
CA PRO A 36 -8.06 15.83 -8.55
C PRO A 36 -6.85 15.79 -7.59
N THR A 37 -6.76 16.76 -6.68
CA THR A 37 -5.69 16.81 -5.67
C THR A 37 -5.82 15.68 -4.65
N PHE A 38 -7.04 15.41 -4.19
CA PHE A 38 -7.33 14.30 -3.28
C PHE A 38 -7.03 12.94 -3.93
N LEU A 39 -7.39 12.73 -5.20
CA LEU A 39 -7.09 11.49 -5.93
C LEU A 39 -5.59 11.25 -6.05
N GLY A 40 -4.81 12.27 -6.41
CA GLY A 40 -3.34 12.15 -6.48
C GLY A 40 -2.70 11.89 -5.10
N ALA A 41 -3.22 12.53 -4.04
CA ALA A 41 -2.76 12.27 -2.67
C ALA A 41 -3.07 10.84 -2.21
N ARG A 42 -4.26 10.33 -2.55
CA ARG A 42 -4.68 8.95 -2.26
C ARG A 42 -3.77 7.94 -2.97
N GLN A 43 -3.48 8.16 -4.25
CA GLN A 43 -2.60 7.28 -5.02
C GLN A 43 -1.20 7.19 -4.39
N LYS A 44 -0.61 8.34 -4.06
CA LYS A 44 0.69 8.39 -3.36
C LYS A 44 0.66 7.71 -1.99
N ALA A 45 -0.46 7.80 -1.27
CA ALA A 45 -0.61 7.12 0.02
C ALA A 45 -0.68 5.60 -0.16
N GLN A 46 -1.36 5.10 -1.20
CA GLN A 46 -1.41 3.69 -1.55
C GLN A 46 -0.02 3.16 -1.94
N ASP A 47 0.72 3.90 -2.76
CA ASP A 47 2.09 3.53 -3.15
C ASP A 47 3.01 3.46 -1.93
N ARG A 48 2.91 4.44 -1.02
CA ARG A 48 3.70 4.44 0.22
C ARG A 48 3.35 3.29 1.15
N ALA A 49 2.10 2.86 1.19
CA ALA A 49 1.69 1.70 1.99
C ALA A 49 2.37 0.43 1.47
N ALA A 50 2.25 0.15 0.17
CA ALA A 50 2.94 -0.96 -0.49
C ALA A 50 4.47 -0.93 -0.27
N GLN A 51 5.08 0.23 -0.42
CA GLN A 51 6.50 0.45 -0.13
C GLN A 51 6.88 0.20 1.33
N SER A 52 5.99 0.52 2.27
CA SER A 52 6.18 0.24 3.69
C SER A 52 6.13 -1.26 3.98
N ASP A 53 5.18 -1.96 3.38
CA ASP A 53 5.02 -3.41 3.52
C ASP A 53 6.28 -4.14 3.02
N LEU A 54 6.84 -3.69 1.89
CA LEU A 54 8.13 -4.19 1.39
C LEU A 54 9.30 -3.95 2.36
N ARG A 55 9.37 -2.78 3.01
CA ARG A 55 10.43 -2.49 3.99
C ARG A 55 10.32 -3.36 5.24
N ASN A 56 9.10 -3.56 5.72
CA ASN A 56 8.83 -4.46 6.83
C ASN A 56 9.19 -5.90 6.46
N GLY A 57 8.78 -6.34 5.26
CA GLY A 57 9.14 -7.65 4.74
C GLY A 57 10.64 -7.86 4.56
N LEU A 58 11.37 -6.87 4.06
CA LEU A 58 12.83 -6.94 3.98
C LEU A 58 13.47 -7.00 5.37
N THR A 59 12.89 -6.32 6.36
CA THR A 59 13.38 -6.39 7.74
C THR A 59 13.25 -7.82 8.27
N ALA A 60 12.12 -8.50 8.04
CA ALA A 60 11.95 -9.90 8.37
C ALA A 60 12.98 -10.80 7.65
N ALA A 61 13.18 -10.58 6.35
CA ALA A 61 14.18 -11.30 5.57
C ALA A 61 15.60 -11.12 6.14
N LYS A 62 15.96 -9.90 6.54
CA LYS A 62 17.27 -9.59 7.14
C LYS A 62 17.45 -10.22 8.50
N VAL A 63 16.42 -10.26 9.34
CA VAL A 63 16.45 -10.98 10.61
C VAL A 63 16.72 -12.47 10.36
N PHE A 64 16.01 -13.08 9.41
CA PHE A 64 16.24 -14.47 9.03
C PHE A 64 17.69 -14.72 8.54
N TYR A 65 18.23 -13.80 7.73
CA TYR A 65 19.62 -13.89 7.28
C TYR A 65 20.63 -13.78 8.42
N VAL A 66 20.41 -12.91 9.40
CA VAL A 66 21.33 -12.75 10.54
C VAL A 66 21.45 -14.04 11.36
N ASP A 67 20.37 -14.80 11.48
CA ASP A 67 20.35 -16.05 12.24
C ASP A 67 20.89 -17.26 11.45
N GLY A 68 20.64 -17.30 10.13
CA GLY A 68 20.93 -18.47 9.29
C GLY A 68 22.03 -18.29 8.24
N GLU A 69 22.54 -17.07 8.06
CA GLU A 69 23.45 -16.68 6.96
C GLU A 69 22.89 -17.01 5.56
N THR A 70 21.56 -17.03 5.44
CA THR A 70 20.82 -17.34 4.21
C THR A 70 19.49 -16.59 4.17
N TYR A 71 19.06 -16.10 3.01
CA TYR A 71 17.69 -15.63 2.84
C TYR A 71 16.72 -16.77 2.50
N LEU A 72 17.23 -17.92 2.05
CA LEU A 72 16.45 -19.10 1.67
C LEU A 72 16.38 -20.12 2.81
N SER A 73 15.18 -20.59 3.12
CA SER A 73 14.92 -21.76 3.96
C SER A 73 15.09 -23.06 3.14
N THR A 74 14.27 -24.08 3.34
CA THR A 74 14.32 -25.31 2.52
C THR A 74 14.00 -25.04 1.04
N ASP A 75 13.02 -24.17 0.78
CA ASP A 75 12.56 -23.71 -0.51
C ASP A 75 11.78 -22.39 -0.34
N ILE A 76 11.20 -21.86 -1.43
CA ILE A 76 10.40 -20.62 -1.36
C ILE A 76 9.20 -20.75 -0.42
N ALA A 77 8.52 -21.91 -0.40
CA ALA A 77 7.37 -22.11 0.49
C ALA A 77 7.80 -22.12 1.96
N GLY A 78 8.92 -22.76 2.28
CA GLY A 78 9.53 -22.72 3.61
C GLY A 78 10.01 -21.33 4.00
N THR A 79 10.51 -20.53 3.05
CA THR A 79 10.89 -19.13 3.29
C THR A 79 9.68 -18.28 3.63
N ILE A 80 8.57 -18.44 2.90
CA ILE A 80 7.30 -17.74 3.19
C ILE A 80 6.88 -17.99 4.65
N THR A 81 6.78 -19.25 5.07
CA THR A 81 6.39 -19.59 6.45
C THR A 81 7.38 -19.04 7.48
N ALA A 82 8.69 -19.04 7.17
CA ALA A 82 9.70 -18.50 8.07
C ALA A 82 9.57 -16.97 8.23
N TYR A 83 9.29 -16.25 7.14
CA TYR A 83 9.15 -14.80 7.17
C TYR A 83 7.83 -14.37 7.83
N GLU A 84 6.73 -15.08 7.59
CA GLU A 84 5.45 -14.86 8.29
C GLU A 84 5.57 -15.06 9.81
N ALA A 85 6.41 -15.99 10.26
CA ALA A 85 6.68 -16.19 11.68
C ALA A 85 7.43 -15.00 12.31
N LEU A 86 8.23 -14.27 11.53
CA LEU A 86 8.98 -13.10 11.96
C LEU A 86 8.16 -11.81 11.86
N GLU A 87 7.34 -11.69 10.82
CA GLU A 87 6.48 -10.52 10.58
C GLU A 87 5.05 -10.96 10.24
N PRO A 88 4.22 -11.26 11.27
CA PRO A 88 2.88 -11.80 11.08
C PRO A 88 1.87 -10.76 10.56
N SER A 89 2.26 -9.48 10.48
CA SER A 89 1.41 -8.45 9.89
C SER A 89 1.45 -8.45 8.36
N ILE A 90 2.42 -9.13 7.76
CA ILE A 90 2.59 -9.26 6.31
C ILE A 90 2.18 -10.68 5.89
N ASP A 91 1.29 -10.77 4.90
CA ASP A 91 0.91 -12.01 4.23
C ASP A 91 1.90 -12.24 3.08
N PHE A 92 2.83 -13.17 3.26
CA PHE A 92 3.84 -13.48 2.25
C PHE A 92 3.33 -14.58 1.31
N ASP A 93 3.66 -14.49 0.02
CA ASP A 93 3.24 -15.52 -0.94
C ASP A 93 4.26 -15.68 -2.07
N THR A 94 3.94 -16.54 -3.03
CA THR A 94 4.64 -16.66 -4.30
C THR A 94 4.22 -15.56 -5.27
N LEU A 95 5.02 -15.32 -6.30
CA LEU A 95 4.73 -14.31 -7.33
C LEU A 95 3.39 -14.53 -8.04
N ALA A 96 2.88 -15.77 -8.10
CA ALA A 96 1.60 -16.09 -8.72
C ALA A 96 0.40 -15.44 -8.00
N ASN A 97 0.54 -15.11 -6.71
CA ASN A 97 -0.51 -14.57 -5.86
C ASN A 97 -0.23 -13.14 -5.36
N VAL A 98 0.77 -12.47 -5.95
CA VAL A 98 1.07 -11.07 -5.62
C VAL A 98 -0.17 -10.20 -5.80
N SER A 99 -0.45 -9.35 -4.83
CA SER A 99 -1.63 -8.48 -4.82
C SER A 99 -1.46 -7.34 -3.82
N THR A 100 -2.46 -6.47 -3.68
CA THR A 100 -2.41 -5.31 -2.77
C THR A 100 -2.36 -5.64 -1.28
N THR A 101 -2.54 -6.90 -0.91
CA THR A 101 -2.47 -7.35 0.49
C THR A 101 -1.36 -8.37 0.72
N LYS A 102 -0.61 -8.73 -0.33
CA LYS A 102 0.37 -9.81 -0.29
C LYS A 102 1.74 -9.34 -0.78
N VAL A 103 2.78 -9.75 -0.08
CA VAL A 103 4.17 -9.55 -0.49
C VAL A 103 4.70 -10.85 -1.07
N ALA A 104 4.97 -10.87 -2.36
CA ALA A 104 5.52 -12.03 -3.03
C ALA A 104 7.04 -12.14 -2.85
N ILE A 105 7.54 -13.37 -2.76
CA ILE A 105 8.98 -13.71 -2.72
C ILE A 105 9.36 -14.47 -4.00
N PRO A 106 9.63 -13.79 -5.13
CA PRO A 106 10.06 -14.46 -6.36
C PRO A 106 11.48 -15.05 -6.28
N VAL A 107 12.36 -14.44 -5.48
CA VAL A 107 13.76 -14.89 -5.33
C VAL A 107 14.11 -14.90 -3.86
N ALA A 108 14.61 -16.05 -3.39
CA ALA A 108 15.37 -16.16 -2.15
C ALA A 108 16.50 -17.17 -2.39
N THR A 109 17.73 -16.77 -2.09
CA THR A 109 18.93 -17.61 -2.17
C THR A 109 19.72 -17.47 -0.88
N THR A 110 20.92 -18.05 -0.81
CA THR A 110 21.82 -17.80 0.33
C THR A 110 22.16 -16.33 0.47
N SER A 111 22.30 -15.58 -0.63
CA SER A 111 22.86 -14.22 -0.58
C SER A 111 21.92 -13.14 -1.08
N THR A 112 20.83 -13.51 -1.76
CA THR A 112 19.91 -12.56 -2.37
C THR A 112 18.46 -12.82 -2.01
N VAL A 113 17.67 -11.77 -1.84
CA VAL A 113 16.22 -11.83 -1.75
C VAL A 113 15.59 -10.76 -2.62
N VAL A 114 14.44 -11.06 -3.23
CA VAL A 114 13.60 -10.09 -3.93
C VAL A 114 12.19 -10.23 -3.36
N LEU A 115 11.59 -9.11 -3.01
CA LEU A 115 10.21 -9.00 -2.57
C LEU A 115 9.45 -8.09 -3.53
N VAL A 116 8.23 -8.46 -3.88
CA VAL A 116 7.37 -7.71 -4.82
C VAL A 116 5.98 -7.57 -4.23
N THR A 117 5.36 -6.40 -4.37
CA THR A 117 3.96 -6.19 -3.99
C THR A 117 3.26 -5.26 -4.97
N GLU A 118 1.94 -5.28 -4.98
CA GLU A 118 1.11 -4.38 -5.77
C GLU A 118 0.60 -3.23 -4.91
N SER A 119 0.68 -2.00 -5.38
CA SER A 119 -0.05 -0.89 -4.79
C SER A 119 -1.49 -0.88 -5.27
N SER A 120 -2.44 -0.44 -4.44
CA SER A 120 -3.82 -0.18 -4.90
C SER A 120 -3.93 0.90 -6.00
N SER A 121 -2.83 1.57 -6.36
CA SER A 121 -2.70 2.41 -7.55
C SER A 121 -2.58 1.61 -8.86
N GLY A 122 -2.28 0.32 -8.80
CA GLY A 122 -1.95 -0.56 -9.93
C GLY A 122 -0.45 -0.61 -10.27
N THR A 123 0.41 0.03 -9.47
CA THR A 123 1.87 -0.02 -9.66
C THR A 123 2.47 -1.15 -8.83
N PHE A 124 3.36 -1.94 -9.41
CA PHE A 124 4.13 -2.94 -8.67
C PHE A 124 5.43 -2.31 -8.18
N PHE A 125 5.79 -2.60 -6.94
CA PHE A 125 7.06 -2.20 -6.35
C PHE A 125 7.84 -3.44 -5.96
N CYS A 126 9.16 -3.34 -6.10
CA CYS A 126 10.06 -4.36 -5.59
C CYS A 126 11.09 -3.74 -4.63
N ILE A 127 11.61 -4.59 -3.76
CA ILE A 127 12.81 -4.35 -2.97
C ILE A 127 13.66 -5.61 -3.05
N ALA A 128 14.94 -5.44 -3.34
CA ALA A 128 15.89 -6.54 -3.37
C ALA A 128 17.04 -6.25 -2.41
N ASP A 129 17.63 -7.29 -1.84
CA ASP A 129 18.87 -7.19 -1.08
C ASP A 129 19.84 -8.27 -1.52
N ASP A 130 21.09 -7.87 -1.73
CA ASP A 130 22.21 -8.75 -2.06
C ASP A 130 23.39 -8.47 -1.13
N VAL A 131 23.65 -9.42 -0.23
CA VAL A 131 24.76 -9.34 0.74
C VAL A 131 26.14 -9.61 0.10
N SER A 132 26.18 -10.00 -1.17
CA SER A 132 27.42 -10.25 -1.94
C SER A 132 28.06 -8.99 -2.52
N GLY A 133 27.47 -7.81 -2.25
CA GLY A 133 27.99 -6.51 -2.69
C GLY A 133 26.99 -5.65 -3.47
N GLY A 134 25.81 -6.17 -3.81
CA GLY A 134 24.74 -5.39 -4.46
C GLY A 134 23.99 -4.45 -3.50
N GLY A 135 23.92 -4.78 -2.21
CA GLY A 135 23.19 -4.00 -1.21
C GLY A 135 21.68 -4.04 -1.43
N THR A 136 20.96 -3.07 -0.84
CA THR A 136 19.50 -2.96 -1.01
C THR A 136 19.15 -2.09 -2.20
N THR A 137 18.38 -2.63 -3.14
CA THR A 137 17.94 -1.98 -4.39
C THR A 137 16.41 -1.98 -4.50
N TYR A 138 15.89 -1.13 -5.37
CA TYR A 138 14.46 -0.81 -5.45
C TYR A 138 14.07 -0.55 -6.90
N ASN A 139 12.85 -0.94 -7.31
CA ASN A 139 12.31 -0.53 -8.61
C ASN A 139 10.78 -0.54 -8.58
N SER A 140 10.17 0.00 -9.63
CA SER A 140 8.72 -0.04 -9.85
C SER A 140 8.41 -0.39 -11.31
N ALA A 141 7.28 -1.06 -11.54
CA ALA A 141 6.83 -1.43 -12.88
C ALA A 141 5.31 -1.58 -12.98
N SER A 142 4.80 -1.69 -14.20
CA SER A 142 3.39 -1.93 -14.49
C SER A 142 2.96 -3.39 -14.30
N THR A 143 3.90 -4.32 -14.12
CA THR A 143 3.63 -5.76 -13.94
C THR A 143 4.65 -6.38 -13.00
N ALA A 144 4.22 -7.35 -12.18
CA ALA A 144 5.11 -8.05 -11.25
C ALA A 144 6.31 -8.73 -11.94
N ALA A 145 6.09 -9.37 -13.09
CA ALA A 145 7.11 -10.09 -13.84
C ALA A 145 8.18 -9.19 -14.52
N ALA A 146 8.08 -7.87 -14.39
CA ALA A 146 9.09 -6.94 -14.90
C ALA A 146 10.09 -6.51 -13.83
N ILE A 147 9.90 -6.95 -12.59
CA ILE A 147 10.68 -6.59 -11.40
C ILE A 147 10.82 -7.77 -10.42
N ASP A 148 10.72 -9.00 -10.91
CA ASP A 148 10.74 -10.20 -10.07
C ASP A 148 12.15 -10.82 -9.91
N THR A 149 13.15 -10.31 -10.62
CA THR A 149 14.55 -10.69 -10.44
C THR A 149 15.40 -9.59 -9.78
N VAL A 150 16.56 -9.96 -9.24
CA VAL A 150 17.52 -8.99 -8.66
C VAL A 150 18.01 -7.99 -9.71
N ALA A 151 18.20 -8.43 -10.96
CA ALA A 151 18.67 -7.57 -12.03
C ALA A 151 17.63 -6.52 -12.45
N GLU A 152 16.35 -6.90 -12.44
CA GLU A 152 15.25 -5.99 -12.76
C GLU A 152 14.89 -5.08 -11.59
N CYS A 153 15.03 -5.57 -10.35
CA CYS A 153 14.82 -4.78 -9.15
C CYS A 153 15.99 -3.84 -8.81
N ASN A 154 16.61 -3.23 -9.82
CA ASN A 154 17.83 -2.45 -9.68
C ASN A 154 17.68 -1.00 -10.19
N GLY A 155 16.62 -0.32 -9.75
CA GLY A 155 16.40 1.10 -9.98
C GLY A 155 17.07 1.99 -8.92
N SER A 156 17.19 3.28 -9.23
CA SER A 156 17.78 4.28 -8.33
C SER A 156 16.82 4.79 -7.25
N SER A 157 15.52 4.57 -7.43
CA SER A 157 14.44 4.86 -6.48
C SER A 157 13.19 4.12 -6.90
N TRP A 158 12.20 4.10 -6.00
CA TRP A 158 10.81 3.83 -6.40
C TRP A 158 10.24 4.94 -7.29
#